data_AF-A0A6G3TS19-F1
#
_entry.id   AF-A0A6G3TS19-F1
#
_cell.length_a   1.000
_cell.length_b   1.000
_cell.length_c   1.000
_cell.angle_alpha   90.00
_cell.angle_beta   90.00
_cell.angle_gamma   90.00
#
_symmetry.space_group_name_H-M   'P 1'
#
loop_
_entity.id
_entity.type
_entity.pdbx_description
1 polymer ?
#
loop_
_entity_poly.entity_id
_entity_poly.type
_entity_poly.pdbx_seq_one_letter_code
_entity_poly.pdbx_strand_id
1 'polypeptide(L)'
;MRTAGFTPEQLAWYESQPFPAYGQLAVFQASPGLTTAGYGCFAAGAVLLCIAFVALAGIVAVRAPRLACTGGTLVVIGLFCRLYWAGVDHTAFQLIEPLGLERATQLVMADYTDISYGPLRVPITAAFALYAGTAVLAIGAFRSGTFGTGRLVLFLLGGSLWTGALKESGLLDVVLSAGLCAVFVPLGIRVLRDTVPELRSRGVLAPGRRPLRILSW
;
A
#
# COMPACT_ATOMS: atom_id res chain seq x y z
N MET A 1 16.05 -9.47 -5.27
CA MET A 1 17.48 -9.67 -5.65
C MET A 1 18.17 -10.84 -4.93
N ARG A 2 18.28 -10.86 -3.59
CA ARG A 2 19.09 -11.88 -2.87
C ARG A 2 18.62 -13.33 -2.99
N THR A 3 17.35 -13.56 -3.28
CA THR A 3 16.77 -14.90 -3.45
C THR A 3 16.93 -15.47 -4.86
N ALA A 4 17.41 -14.68 -5.82
CA ALA A 4 17.57 -15.08 -7.23
C ALA A 4 18.93 -15.76 -7.51
N GLY A 5 19.76 -15.99 -6.49
CA GLY A 5 21.04 -16.70 -6.63
C GLY A 5 22.15 -15.90 -7.32
N PHE A 6 22.01 -14.59 -7.47
CA PHE A 6 23.04 -13.74 -8.08
C PHE A 6 24.31 -13.66 -7.24
N THR A 7 25.45 -13.64 -7.91
CA THR A 7 26.75 -13.41 -7.25
C THR A 7 26.83 -11.96 -6.74
N PRO A 8 27.69 -11.67 -5.75
CA PRO A 8 27.91 -10.30 -5.28
C PRO A 8 28.33 -9.34 -6.40
N GLU A 9 29.13 -9.83 -7.37
CA GLU A 9 29.57 -9.06 -8.54
C GLU A 9 28.40 -8.70 -9.47
N GLN A 10 27.48 -9.65 -9.71
CA GLN A 10 26.27 -9.40 -10.49
C GLN A 10 25.36 -8.37 -9.82
N LEU A 11 25.19 -8.47 -8.49
CA LEU A 11 24.41 -7.49 -7.72
C LEU A 11 25.02 -6.09 -7.81
N ALA A 12 26.33 -5.96 -7.61
CA ALA A 12 27.03 -4.68 -7.75
C ALA A 12 26.90 -4.10 -9.17
N TRP A 13 26.96 -4.97 -10.19
CA TRP A 13 26.75 -4.54 -11.57
C TRP A 13 25.31 -4.07 -11.84
N TYR A 14 24.29 -4.76 -11.31
CA TYR A 14 22.89 -4.33 -11.42
C TYR A 14 22.64 -3.01 -10.69
N GLU A 15 23.21 -2.82 -9.51
CA GLU A 15 23.13 -1.57 -8.74
C GLU A 15 23.82 -0.40 -9.45
N SER A 16 24.82 -0.67 -10.29
CA SER A 16 25.51 0.35 -11.09
C SER A 16 24.74 0.81 -12.34
N GLN A 17 23.62 0.14 -12.69
CA GLN A 17 22.86 0.46 -13.90
C GLN A 17 22.15 1.81 -13.78
N PRO A 18 22.02 2.58 -14.88
CA PRO A 18 21.33 3.88 -14.86
C PRO A 18 19.86 3.78 -14.46
N PHE A 19 19.22 2.65 -14.72
CA PHE A 19 17.82 2.41 -14.38
C PHE A 19 17.72 1.68 -13.04
N PRO A 20 17.18 2.31 -11.98
CA PRO A 20 17.15 1.71 -10.63
C PRO A 20 16.42 0.36 -10.55
N ALA A 21 15.47 0.10 -11.44
CA ALA A 21 14.71 -1.15 -11.45
C ALA A 21 15.31 -2.24 -12.33
N TYR A 22 16.52 -2.01 -12.88
CA TYR A 22 17.19 -3.00 -13.74
C TYR A 22 17.29 -4.36 -13.04
N GLY A 23 17.75 -4.38 -11.78
CA GLY A 23 17.89 -5.65 -11.08
C GLY A 23 16.54 -6.30 -10.75
N GLN A 24 15.45 -5.53 -10.61
CA GLN A 24 14.10 -6.08 -10.50
C GLN A 24 13.67 -6.80 -11.79
N LEU A 25 13.99 -6.24 -12.96
CA LEU A 25 13.78 -6.88 -14.26
C LEU A 25 14.67 -8.12 -14.42
N ALA A 26 15.92 -8.06 -13.98
CA ALA A 26 16.84 -9.21 -14.00
C ALA A 26 16.34 -10.35 -13.09
N VAL A 27 15.77 -10.04 -11.91
CA VAL A 27 15.14 -11.03 -11.04
C VAL A 27 13.95 -11.70 -11.72
N PHE A 28 13.14 -10.95 -12.47
CA PHE A 28 12.05 -11.56 -13.25
C PHE A 28 12.59 -12.53 -14.31
N GLN A 29 13.65 -12.16 -15.03
CA GLN A 29 14.28 -13.05 -16.01
C GLN A 29 14.82 -14.34 -15.37
N ALA A 30 15.47 -14.24 -14.22
CA ALA A 30 16.05 -15.38 -13.51
C ALA A 30 15.00 -16.26 -12.81
N SER A 31 13.87 -15.68 -12.38
CA SER A 31 12.84 -16.36 -11.59
C SER A 31 11.46 -15.76 -11.83
N PRO A 32 10.84 -16.00 -13.01
CA PRO A 32 9.59 -15.35 -13.41
C PRO A 32 8.42 -15.79 -12.53
N GLY A 33 8.36 -17.07 -12.14
CA GLY A 33 7.30 -17.60 -11.26
C GLY A 33 7.29 -16.96 -9.88
N LEU A 34 8.47 -16.80 -9.25
CA LEU A 34 8.58 -16.18 -7.92
C LEU A 34 8.22 -14.69 -7.98
N THR A 35 8.70 -13.99 -9.01
CA THR A 35 8.39 -12.56 -9.19
C THR A 35 6.90 -12.36 -9.45
N THR A 36 6.29 -13.17 -10.31
CA THR A 36 4.84 -13.12 -10.58
C THR A 36 4.02 -13.40 -9.33
N ALA A 37 4.38 -14.43 -8.55
CA ALA A 37 3.70 -14.72 -7.29
C ALA A 37 3.84 -13.58 -6.27
N GLY A 38 5.03 -13.00 -6.14
CA GLY A 38 5.28 -11.86 -5.26
C GLY A 38 4.43 -10.64 -5.62
N TYR A 39 4.42 -10.24 -6.89
CA TYR A 39 3.58 -9.13 -7.37
C TYR A 39 2.08 -9.45 -7.34
N GLY A 40 1.69 -10.72 -7.52
CA GLY A 40 0.32 -11.17 -7.33
C GLY A 40 -0.16 -11.03 -5.89
N CYS A 41 0.63 -11.50 -4.92
CA CYS A 41 0.37 -11.31 -3.48
C CYS A 41 0.30 -9.83 -3.12
N PHE A 42 1.19 -9.03 -3.70
CA PHE A 42 1.21 -7.58 -3.52
C PHE A 42 -0.09 -6.92 -4.01
N ALA A 43 -0.53 -7.23 -5.23
CA ALA A 43 -1.78 -6.71 -5.79
C ALA A 43 -3.01 -7.17 -4.99
N ALA A 44 -3.05 -8.44 -4.58
CA ALA A 44 -4.10 -8.96 -3.69
C ALA A 44 -4.11 -8.22 -2.35
N GLY A 45 -2.94 -7.93 -1.78
CA GLY A 45 -2.78 -7.12 -0.58
C GLY A 45 -3.35 -5.71 -0.73
N ALA A 46 -3.12 -5.05 -1.87
CA ALA A 46 -3.71 -3.73 -2.15
C ALA A 46 -5.25 -3.78 -2.20
N VAL A 47 -5.83 -4.81 -2.83
CA VAL A 47 -7.29 -5.01 -2.85
C VAL A 47 -7.85 -5.25 -1.45
N LEU A 48 -7.19 -6.10 -0.65
CA LEU A 48 -7.60 -6.36 0.74
C LEU A 48 -7.49 -5.10 1.60
N LEU A 49 -6.46 -4.27 1.38
CA LEU A 49 -6.33 -2.99 2.05
C LEU A 49 -7.48 -2.05 1.69
N CYS A 50 -7.92 -1.96 0.43
CA CYS A 50 -9.09 -1.17 0.06
C CYS A 50 -10.30 -1.53 0.94
N ILE A 51 -10.58 -2.82 1.10
CA ILE A 51 -11.67 -3.33 1.93
C ILE A 51 -11.46 -2.95 3.40
N ALA A 52 -10.24 -3.12 3.92
CA ALA A 52 -9.89 -2.80 5.30
C ALA A 52 -10.04 -1.31 5.62
N PHE A 53 -9.60 -0.42 4.71
CA PHE A 53 -9.75 1.03 4.86
C PHE A 53 -11.20 1.49 4.76
N VAL A 54 -12.01 0.90 3.87
CA VAL A 54 -13.45 1.17 3.81
C VAL A 54 -14.14 0.75 5.11
N ALA A 55 -13.81 -0.42 5.65
CA ALA A 55 -14.34 -0.88 6.93
C ALA A 55 -13.93 0.06 8.08
N LEU A 56 -12.66 0.46 8.14
CA LEU A 56 -12.17 1.43 9.13
C LEU A 56 -12.90 2.77 9.00
N ALA A 57 -13.05 3.30 7.79
CA ALA A 57 -13.81 4.53 7.55
C ALA A 57 -15.26 4.40 8.05
N GLY A 58 -15.92 3.27 7.82
CA GLY A 58 -17.26 2.99 8.36
C GLY A 58 -17.32 3.05 9.89
N ILE A 59 -16.32 2.48 10.58
CA ILE A 59 -16.21 2.51 12.04
C ILE A 59 -16.01 3.95 12.53
N VAL A 60 -15.09 4.68 11.90
CA VAL A 60 -14.77 6.07 12.27
C VAL A 60 -15.94 7.01 12.00
N ALA A 61 -16.74 6.74 10.96
CA ALA A 61 -17.83 7.60 10.52
C ALA A 61 -18.92 7.81 11.58
N VAL A 62 -19.10 6.86 12.51
CA VAL A 62 -20.07 6.97 13.61
C VAL A 62 -19.78 8.18 14.51
N ARG A 63 -18.50 8.54 14.67
CA ARG A 63 -18.08 9.64 15.57
C ARG A 63 -17.41 10.81 14.85
N ALA A 64 -16.86 10.57 13.66
CA ALA A 64 -16.16 11.57 12.87
C ALA A 64 -16.48 11.42 11.37
N PRO A 65 -17.73 11.65 10.95
CA PRO A 65 -18.22 11.33 9.59
C PRO A 65 -17.45 12.07 8.49
N ARG A 66 -17.13 13.35 8.69
CA ARG A 66 -16.36 14.15 7.71
C ARG A 66 -14.94 13.61 7.52
N LEU A 67 -14.23 13.32 8.62
CA LEU A 67 -12.87 12.78 8.57
C LEU A 67 -12.86 11.37 7.97
N ALA A 68 -13.84 10.53 8.31
CA ALA A 68 -13.99 9.20 7.75
C ALA A 68 -14.24 9.24 6.24
N CYS A 69 -15.17 10.09 5.79
CA CYS A 69 -15.53 10.20 4.38
C CYS A 69 -14.35 10.75 3.56
N THR A 70 -13.77 11.88 3.98
CA THR A 70 -12.64 12.49 3.27
C THR A 70 -11.41 11.60 3.30
N GLY A 71 -11.02 11.11 4.48
CA GLY A 71 -9.84 10.25 4.64
C GLY A 71 -9.97 8.93 3.90
N GLY A 72 -11.11 8.24 4.06
CA GLY A 72 -11.39 6.97 3.39
C GLY A 72 -11.41 7.10 1.87
N THR A 73 -12.05 8.16 1.34
CA THR A 73 -12.09 8.40 -0.12
C THR A 73 -10.70 8.63 -0.68
N LEU A 74 -9.90 9.50 -0.03
CA LEU A 74 -8.54 9.80 -0.47
C LEU A 74 -7.63 8.56 -0.43
N VAL A 75 -7.73 7.72 0.60
CA VAL A 75 -6.98 6.45 0.66
C VAL A 75 -7.37 5.51 -0.46
N VAL A 76 -8.68 5.34 -0.72
CA VAL A 76 -9.16 4.45 -1.80
C VAL A 76 -8.65 4.95 -3.16
N ILE A 77 -8.72 6.25 -3.43
CA ILE A 77 -8.15 6.86 -4.64
C ILE A 77 -6.65 6.53 -4.78
N GLY A 78 -5.89 6.68 -3.69
CA GLY A 78 -4.46 6.33 -3.68
C GLY A 78 -4.18 4.85 -3.92
N LEU A 79 -4.98 3.95 -3.35
CA LEU A 79 -4.84 2.50 -3.55
C LEU A 79 -5.17 2.07 -4.98
N PHE A 80 -6.12 2.73 -5.66
CA PHE A 80 -6.33 2.51 -7.10
C PHE A 80 -5.10 2.87 -7.93
N CYS A 81 -4.40 3.94 -7.58
CA CYS A 81 -3.14 4.31 -8.25
C CYS A 81 -2.07 3.25 -8.03
N ARG A 82 -2.09 2.58 -6.87
CA ARG A 82 -1.15 1.49 -6.64
C ARG A 82 -1.44 0.26 -7.49
N LEU A 83 -2.72 -0.09 -7.67
CA LEU A 83 -3.13 -1.15 -8.59
C LEU A 83 -2.75 -0.82 -10.02
N TYR A 84 -2.86 0.45 -10.43
CA TYR A 84 -2.32 0.91 -11.71
C TYR A 84 -0.81 0.65 -11.82
N TRP A 85 -0.01 1.05 -10.82
CA TRP A 85 1.42 0.78 -10.81
C TRP A 85 1.77 -0.71 -10.80
N ALA A 86 0.98 -1.56 -10.13
CA ALA A 86 1.18 -3.01 -10.20
C ALA A 86 0.98 -3.55 -11.62
N GLY A 87 0.05 -2.96 -12.39
CA GLY A 87 -0.13 -3.25 -13.82
C GLY A 87 1.05 -2.76 -14.67
N VAL A 88 1.61 -1.58 -14.38
CA VAL A 88 2.83 -1.06 -15.03
C VAL A 88 4.02 -1.98 -14.74
N ASP A 89 4.21 -2.38 -13.49
CA ASP A 89 5.26 -3.31 -13.05
C ASP A 89 5.15 -4.63 -13.83
N HIS A 90 3.95 -5.20 -13.88
CA HIS A 90 3.71 -6.44 -14.60
C HIS A 90 3.94 -6.30 -16.11
N THR A 91 3.52 -5.18 -16.71
CA THR A 91 3.74 -4.91 -18.13
C THR A 91 5.23 -4.85 -18.45
N ALA A 92 6.03 -4.16 -17.62
CA ALA A 92 7.48 -4.09 -17.77
C ALA A 92 8.13 -5.48 -17.71
N PHE A 93 7.64 -6.36 -16.83
CA PHE A 93 8.11 -7.74 -16.78
C PHE A 93 7.76 -8.55 -18.02
N GLN A 94 6.53 -8.43 -18.51
CA GLN A 94 6.05 -9.15 -19.69
C GLN A 94 6.78 -8.74 -20.98
N LEU A 95 7.41 -7.56 -21.02
CA LEU A 95 8.25 -7.14 -22.14
C LEU A 95 9.58 -7.89 -22.24
N ILE A 96 10.04 -8.52 -21.15
CA ILE A 96 11.33 -9.23 -21.13
C ILE A 96 11.29 -10.48 -22.03
N GLU A 97 10.17 -11.20 -22.08
CA GLU A 97 10.05 -12.42 -22.89
C GLU A 97 10.20 -12.15 -24.40
N PRO A 98 9.48 -11.18 -25.02
CA PRO A 98 9.62 -10.90 -26.46
C PRO A 98 10.83 -10.05 -26.83
N LEU A 99 11.38 -9.22 -25.93
CA LEU A 99 12.43 -8.24 -26.27
C LEU A 99 13.81 -8.57 -25.67
N GLY A 100 13.88 -9.44 -24.66
CA GLY A 100 15.08 -9.63 -23.85
C GLY A 100 15.28 -8.50 -22.81
N LEU A 101 16.15 -8.75 -21.84
CA LEU A 101 16.34 -7.87 -20.67
C LEU A 101 16.85 -6.47 -21.06
N GLU A 102 17.91 -6.36 -21.85
CA GLU A 102 18.47 -5.04 -22.18
C GLU A 102 17.47 -4.18 -22.96
N ARG A 103 16.81 -4.76 -23.97
CA ARG A 103 15.89 -4.01 -24.83
C ARG A 103 14.61 -3.64 -24.09
N ALA A 104 14.07 -4.54 -23.27
CA ALA A 104 12.92 -4.24 -22.41
C ALA A 104 13.27 -3.11 -21.43
N THR A 105 14.46 -3.14 -20.82
CA THR A 105 14.91 -2.10 -19.90
C THR A 105 15.04 -0.75 -20.60
N GLN A 106 15.64 -0.70 -21.80
CA GLN A 106 15.75 0.53 -22.58
C GLN A 106 14.38 1.14 -22.90
N LEU A 107 13.42 0.30 -23.32
CA LEU A 107 12.07 0.73 -23.64
C LEU A 107 11.34 1.29 -22.39
N VAL A 108 11.36 0.52 -21.30
CA VAL A 108 10.73 0.93 -20.03
C VAL A 108 11.35 2.20 -19.49
N MET A 109 12.67 2.37 -19.59
CA MET A 109 13.37 3.57 -19.15
C MET A 109 13.02 4.79 -20.02
N ALA A 110 12.95 4.62 -21.34
CA ALA A 110 12.62 5.71 -22.27
C ALA A 110 11.21 6.28 -22.00
N ASP A 111 10.25 5.40 -21.77
CA ASP A 111 8.85 5.80 -21.58
C ASP A 111 8.44 5.89 -20.11
N TYR A 112 9.35 5.62 -19.16
CA TYR A 112 9.06 5.42 -17.72
C TYR A 112 8.10 6.46 -17.16
N THR A 113 8.33 7.73 -17.49
CA THR A 113 7.52 8.83 -16.99
C THR A 113 6.08 8.73 -17.48
N ASP A 114 5.88 8.43 -18.76
CA ASP A 114 4.54 8.37 -19.36
C ASP A 114 3.78 7.12 -18.90
N ILE A 115 4.44 5.96 -18.82
CA ILE A 115 3.81 4.74 -18.30
C ILE A 115 3.55 4.82 -16.78
N SER A 116 4.51 5.32 -15.99
CA SER A 116 4.39 5.32 -14.53
C SER A 116 3.53 6.46 -14.00
N TYR A 117 3.61 7.66 -14.60
CA TYR A 117 2.77 8.77 -14.13
C TYR A 117 1.37 8.70 -14.76
N GLY A 118 1.27 8.00 -15.89
CA GLY A 118 0.03 7.72 -16.59
C GLY A 118 -0.59 8.93 -17.27
N PRO A 119 -1.76 8.73 -17.92
CA PRO A 119 -2.44 9.78 -18.68
C PRO A 119 -2.69 11.02 -17.82
N LEU A 120 -2.25 12.18 -18.32
CA LEU A 120 -2.40 13.47 -17.64
C LEU A 120 -1.83 13.50 -16.20
N ARG A 121 -0.89 12.59 -15.88
CA ARG A 121 -0.30 12.44 -14.53
C ARG A 121 -1.31 12.10 -13.44
N VAL A 122 -2.49 11.57 -13.80
CA VAL A 122 -3.56 11.25 -12.84
C VAL A 122 -3.08 10.26 -11.77
N PRO A 123 -2.48 9.10 -12.10
CA PRO A 123 -1.95 8.17 -11.11
C PRO A 123 -0.99 8.77 -10.09
N ILE A 124 -0.01 9.57 -10.53
CA ILE A 124 0.96 10.16 -9.60
C ILE A 124 0.32 11.23 -8.70
N THR A 125 -0.58 12.05 -9.23
CA THR A 125 -1.31 13.04 -8.42
C THR A 125 -2.22 12.35 -7.40
N ALA A 126 -2.95 11.33 -7.82
CA ALA A 126 -3.85 10.59 -6.96
C ALA A 126 -3.10 9.70 -5.93
N ALA A 127 -1.85 9.31 -6.18
CA ALA A 127 -1.00 8.69 -5.17
C ALA A 127 -0.75 9.61 -3.95
N PHE A 128 -0.70 10.93 -4.12
CA PHE A 128 -0.61 11.86 -2.98
C PHE A 128 -1.84 11.83 -2.08
N ALA A 129 -2.99 11.44 -2.62
CA ALA A 129 -4.21 11.26 -1.84
C ALA A 129 -4.04 10.15 -0.78
N LEU A 130 -3.17 9.15 -1.02
CA LEU A 130 -2.90 8.12 -0.02
C LEU A 130 -2.32 8.71 1.27
N TYR A 131 -1.34 9.62 1.15
CA TYR A 131 -0.72 10.26 2.30
C TYR A 131 -1.69 11.15 3.06
N ALA A 132 -2.35 12.06 2.34
CA ALA A 132 -3.33 12.97 2.93
C ALA A 132 -4.51 12.20 3.55
N GLY A 133 -5.02 11.20 2.83
CA GLY A 133 -6.10 10.35 3.27
C GLY A 133 -5.75 9.55 4.52
N THR A 134 -4.55 8.97 4.56
CA THR A 134 -4.07 8.23 5.74
C THR A 134 -3.97 9.15 6.94
N ALA A 135 -3.40 10.36 6.79
CA ALA A 135 -3.33 11.33 7.87
C ALA A 135 -4.72 11.76 8.38
N VAL A 136 -5.64 12.11 7.47
CA VAL A 136 -7.02 12.52 7.83
C VAL A 136 -7.77 11.38 8.52
N LEU A 137 -7.66 10.16 7.99
CA LEU A 137 -8.34 8.99 8.56
C LEU A 137 -7.72 8.59 9.91
N ALA A 138 -6.40 8.73 10.08
CA ALA A 138 -5.70 8.52 11.33
C ALA A 138 -6.18 9.49 12.42
N ILE A 139 -6.32 10.78 12.09
CA ILE A 139 -6.89 11.79 12.99
C ILE A 139 -8.34 11.41 13.34
N GLY A 140 -9.13 10.97 12.36
CA GLY A 140 -10.49 10.47 12.57
C GLY A 140 -10.53 9.29 13.54
N ALA A 141 -9.69 8.28 13.32
CA ALA A 141 -9.60 7.07 14.14
C ALA A 141 -9.12 7.33 15.57
N PHE A 142 -8.22 8.29 15.75
CA PHE A 142 -7.80 8.73 17.07
C PHE A 142 -8.93 9.48 17.79
N ARG A 143 -9.58 10.44 17.13
CA ARG A 143 -10.69 11.23 17.70
C ARG A 143 -11.93 10.38 17.99
N SER A 144 -12.19 9.34 17.21
CA SER A 144 -13.29 8.40 17.44
C SER A 144 -13.00 7.43 18.60
N GLY A 145 -11.76 7.32 19.07
CA GLY A 145 -11.36 6.31 20.05
C GLY A 145 -11.18 4.92 19.45
N THR A 146 -11.13 4.81 18.12
CA THR A 146 -10.86 3.54 17.44
C THR A 146 -9.38 3.15 17.59
N PHE A 147 -8.48 4.12 17.51
CA PHE A 147 -7.04 3.93 17.73
C PHE A 147 -6.59 4.59 19.04
N GLY A 148 -5.74 3.88 19.79
CA GLY A 148 -4.84 4.50 20.76
C GLY A 148 -3.54 4.96 20.09
N THR A 149 -2.64 5.57 20.87
CA THR A 149 -1.40 6.19 20.36
C THR A 149 -0.51 5.21 19.59
N GLY A 150 -0.37 3.96 20.07
CA GLY A 150 0.47 2.95 19.41
C GLY A 150 -0.03 2.57 18.01
N ARG A 151 -1.31 2.23 17.89
CA ARG A 151 -1.93 1.94 16.59
C ARG A 151 -1.92 3.14 15.66
N LEU A 152 -2.09 4.35 16.19
CA LEU A 152 -2.00 5.57 15.40
C LEU A 152 -0.62 5.72 14.73
N VAL A 153 0.46 5.54 15.50
CA VAL A 153 1.83 5.63 14.98
C VAL A 153 2.09 4.54 13.94
N LEU A 154 1.75 3.29 14.24
CA LEU A 154 1.92 2.17 13.30
C LEU A 154 1.14 2.37 12.00
N PHE A 155 -0.07 2.91 12.10
CA PHE A 155 -0.91 3.21 10.93
C PHE A 155 -0.33 4.33 10.06
N LEU A 156 0.13 5.42 10.68
CA LEU A 156 0.77 6.52 9.95
C LEU A 156 2.09 6.09 9.29
N LEU A 157 2.91 5.31 10.00
CA LEU A 157 4.14 4.72 9.46
C LEU A 157 3.85 3.75 8.30
N GLY A 158 2.78 2.96 8.41
CA GLY A 158 2.32 2.09 7.33
C GLY A 158 1.77 2.84 6.11
N GLY A 159 1.26 4.06 6.30
CA GLY A 159 0.73 4.92 5.24
C GLY A 159 1.76 5.31 4.18
N SER A 160 3.05 5.15 4.43
CA SER A 160 4.13 5.52 3.50
C SER A 160 4.66 4.38 2.63
N LEU A 161 4.19 3.15 2.86
CA LEU A 161 4.71 1.93 2.23
C LEU A 161 4.51 1.81 0.71
N TRP A 162 3.57 2.54 0.12
CA TRP A 162 2.98 2.17 -1.17
C TRP A 162 3.19 3.21 -2.27
N THR A 163 4.44 3.66 -2.49
CA THR A 163 4.72 4.67 -3.53
C THR A 163 5.76 4.28 -4.56
N GLY A 164 5.40 4.47 -5.84
CA GLY A 164 6.22 4.26 -7.02
C GLY A 164 5.84 3.02 -7.82
N ALA A 165 6.14 3.06 -9.13
CA ALA A 165 6.25 1.90 -10.00
C ALA A 165 7.72 1.48 -10.09
N LEU A 166 7.96 0.18 -10.27
CA LEU A 166 9.27 -0.43 -10.48
C LEU A 166 10.23 -0.10 -9.33
N LYS A 167 9.70 -0.19 -8.11
CA LYS A 167 10.42 0.10 -6.88
C LYS A 167 10.68 -1.17 -6.10
N GLU A 168 11.95 -1.40 -5.79
CA GLU A 168 12.36 -2.50 -4.94
C GLU A 168 11.84 -2.34 -3.51
N SER A 169 11.45 -3.46 -2.91
CA SER A 169 11.06 -3.51 -1.49
C SER A 169 12.24 -3.92 -0.63
N GLY A 170 12.50 -3.15 0.43
CA GLY A 170 13.54 -3.40 1.42
C GLY A 170 13.03 -4.00 2.72
N LEU A 171 13.94 -4.25 3.66
CA LEU A 171 13.58 -4.75 5.00
C LEU A 171 12.66 -3.81 5.77
N LEU A 172 12.82 -2.50 5.57
CA LEU A 172 11.95 -1.50 6.19
C LEU A 172 10.49 -1.68 5.75
N ASP A 173 10.26 -2.00 4.47
CA ASP A 173 8.90 -2.21 3.95
C ASP A 173 8.23 -3.43 4.58
N VAL A 174 9.01 -4.48 4.88
CA VAL A 174 8.52 -5.65 5.63
C VAL A 174 8.11 -5.27 7.05
N VAL A 175 8.95 -4.51 7.76
CA VAL A 175 8.69 -4.06 9.13
C VAL A 175 7.44 -3.18 9.19
N LEU A 176 7.33 -2.21 8.28
CA LEU A 176 6.19 -1.32 8.19
C LEU A 176 4.90 -2.10 7.83
N SER A 177 4.99 -3.08 6.92
CA SER A 177 3.86 -3.94 6.55
C SER A 177 3.38 -4.79 7.73
N ALA A 178 4.32 -5.34 8.52
CA ALA A 178 3.99 -6.03 9.77
C ALA A 178 3.29 -5.10 10.78
N GLY A 179 3.71 -3.83 10.83
CA GLY A 179 3.04 -2.78 11.61
C GLY A 179 1.58 -2.57 11.18
N LEU A 180 1.30 -2.49 9.87
CA LEU A 180 -0.07 -2.42 9.36
C LEU A 180 -0.89 -3.67 9.70
N CYS A 181 -0.30 -4.86 9.60
CA CYS A 181 -0.95 -6.09 10.02
C CYS A 181 -1.33 -6.04 11.52
N ALA A 182 -0.45 -5.52 12.38
CA ALA A 182 -0.74 -5.36 13.80
C ALA A 182 -1.88 -4.36 14.08
N VAL A 183 -2.15 -3.41 13.18
CA VAL A 183 -3.30 -2.50 13.25
C VAL A 183 -4.59 -3.18 12.76
N PHE A 184 -4.56 -3.74 11.55
CA PHE A 184 -5.76 -4.22 10.87
C PHE A 184 -6.20 -5.64 11.28
N VAL A 185 -5.29 -6.56 11.60
CA VAL A 185 -5.66 -7.95 11.95
C VAL A 185 -6.50 -8.00 13.23
N PRO A 186 -6.12 -7.35 14.36
CA PRO A 186 -6.97 -7.34 15.55
C PRO A 186 -8.31 -6.67 15.31
N LEU A 187 -8.34 -5.60 14.51
CA LEU A 187 -9.58 -4.92 14.14
C LEU A 187 -10.49 -5.83 13.30
N GLY A 188 -9.93 -6.52 12.31
CA GLY A 188 -10.65 -7.48 11.46
C GLY A 188 -11.23 -8.64 12.26
N ILE A 189 -10.47 -9.20 13.21
CA ILE A 189 -10.97 -10.24 14.13
C ILE A 189 -12.17 -9.71 14.93
N ARG A 190 -12.10 -8.47 15.43
CA ARG A 190 -13.21 -7.86 16.18
C ARG A 190 -14.45 -7.67 15.31
N VAL A 191 -14.28 -7.27 14.05
CA VAL A 191 -15.37 -7.13 13.07
C VAL A 191 -16.00 -8.49 12.78
N LEU A 192 -15.20 -9.52 12.51
CA LEU A 192 -15.66 -10.89 12.24
C LEU A 192 -16.38 -11.54 13.43
N ARG A 193 -16.00 -11.15 14.66
CA ARG A 193 -16.67 -11.58 15.91
C ARG A 193 -17.91 -10.74 16.27
N ASP A 194 -18.32 -9.81 15.40
CA ASP A 194 -19.41 -8.85 15.66
C ASP A 194 -19.25 -8.07 16.98
N THR A 195 -18.00 -7.74 17.35
CA THR A 195 -17.65 -6.99 18.57
C THR A 195 -17.35 -5.50 18.31
N VAL A 196 -17.81 -5.00 17.15
CA VAL A 196 -17.66 -3.60 16.70
C VAL A 196 -19.06 -3.00 16.52
N PRO A 197 -19.67 -2.46 17.60
CA PRO A 197 -21.02 -1.91 17.57
C PRO A 197 -21.20 -0.82 16.52
N GLU A 198 -20.13 -0.09 16.18
CA GLU A 198 -20.13 1.01 15.22
C GLU A 198 -20.63 0.58 13.82
N LEU A 199 -20.36 -0.67 13.41
CA LEU A 199 -20.84 -1.20 12.13
C LEU A 199 -22.32 -1.62 12.17
N ARG A 200 -22.86 -1.93 13.35
CA ARG A 200 -24.30 -2.14 13.56
C ARG A 200 -25.09 -0.82 13.61
N SER A 201 -24.44 0.27 14.01
CA SER A 201 -25.07 1.52 14.45
C SER A 201 -25.57 2.44 13.32
N ARG A 202 -25.84 1.94 12.11
CA ARG A 202 -26.45 2.77 11.04
C ARG A 202 -27.84 3.35 11.39
N GLY A 203 -28.36 3.13 12.61
CA GLY A 203 -29.66 3.65 13.07
C GLY A 203 -29.75 4.36 14.42
N VAL A 204 -28.73 4.37 15.30
CA VAL A 204 -28.87 5.03 16.63
C VAL A 204 -27.56 5.66 17.09
N LEU A 205 -27.55 6.99 17.20
CA LEU A 205 -26.50 7.77 17.86
C LEU A 205 -26.56 7.49 19.38
N ALA A 206 -25.62 6.71 19.92
CA ALA A 206 -25.52 6.53 21.36
C ALA A 206 -24.67 7.65 21.99
N PRO A 207 -25.21 8.47 22.92
CA PRO A 207 -24.43 9.43 23.67
C PRO A 207 -23.63 8.75 24.78
N GLY A 208 -22.39 9.20 24.98
CA GLY A 208 -21.63 8.97 26.22
C GLY A 208 -20.82 7.67 26.27
N ARG A 209 -19.58 7.71 25.77
CA ARG A 209 -18.52 6.78 26.23
C ARG A 209 -17.22 7.51 26.53
N ARG A 210 -16.58 7.07 27.61
CA ARG A 210 -15.43 7.67 28.34
C ARG A 210 -14.22 7.99 27.46
N PRO A 211 -13.39 8.99 27.87
CA PRO A 211 -12.23 9.44 27.11
C PRO A 211 -11.09 8.41 27.01
N LEU A 212 -10.30 8.61 25.95
CA LEU A 212 -9.17 7.82 25.46
C LEU A 212 -8.16 7.40 26.55
N ARG A 213 -7.83 6.10 26.62
CA ARG A 213 -6.65 5.61 27.35
C ARG A 213 -5.39 5.95 26.54
N ILE A 214 -4.56 6.84 27.10
CA ILE A 214 -3.33 7.40 26.51
C ILE A 214 -2.28 6.32 26.19
N LEU A 215 -2.31 5.20 26.90
CA LEU A 215 -1.71 3.93 26.48
C LEU A 215 -2.82 2.90 26.27
N SER A 216 -3.29 2.77 25.03
CA SER A 216 -4.03 1.59 24.62
C SER A 216 -3.53 1.14 23.25
N TRP A 217 -3.34 -0.17 23.14
CA TRP A 217 -3.10 -0.85 21.88
C TRP A 217 -4.39 -0.88 21.07
#